data_AF-A0A6G7CDT6-F1
#
_entry.id   AF-A0A6G7CDT6-F1
#
_cell.length_a   1.000
_cell.length_b   1.000
_cell.length_c   1.000
_cell.angle_alpha   90.00
_cell.angle_beta   90.00
_cell.angle_gamma   90.00
#
_symmetry.space_group_name_H-M   'P 1'
#
loop_
_entity.id
_entity.type
_entity.pdbx_description
1 polymer ?
#
loop_
_entity_poly.entity_id
_entity_poly.type
_entity_poly.pdbx_seq_one_letter_code
_entity_poly.pdbx_strand_id
1 'polypeptide(L)'
;MIQFDIYRDSTKEIYADDIPEFSSSQFWGNLSNKVLFIFNRLDYLNDTLISICENVEIYNINFKKRNGLTSSKVKISPYIEIIHVMSDLRMIVDELIVLLYIVEKREVLGDYPNILEIESTGDLLRKWNENKFDDVKFFIDYKDFLKNLSDINNAYKHSFINDHIIFYRQLEKPTVYAIRNPKKEFNILKNKLIAIPLEDIVIDFNKMFKEYRILLKKITIEQIINDFEKKNLI
;
A
#
# COMPACT_ATOMS: atom_id res chain seq x y z
N MET A 1 -2.42 -17.66 -6.29
CA MET A 1 -3.54 -16.70 -6.35
C MET A 1 -3.02 -15.40 -5.78
N ILE A 2 -3.17 -14.29 -6.48
CA ILE A 2 -2.68 -12.98 -6.02
C ILE A 2 -3.62 -12.53 -4.89
N GLN A 3 -3.10 -12.36 -3.67
CA GLN A 3 -3.87 -11.84 -2.53
C GLN A 3 -2.97 -11.10 -1.53
N PHE A 4 -3.54 -10.16 -0.80
CA PHE A 4 -2.96 -9.58 0.40
C PHE A 4 -3.05 -10.54 1.59
N ASP A 5 -1.94 -10.75 2.29
CA ASP A 5 -1.80 -11.75 3.35
C ASP A 5 -2.29 -11.23 4.71
N ILE A 6 -3.61 -11.16 4.85
CA ILE A 6 -4.28 -10.66 6.07
C ILE A 6 -4.94 -11.76 6.91
N TYR A 7 -5.20 -12.94 6.34
CA TYR A 7 -5.85 -14.06 7.04
C TYR A 7 -4.82 -15.01 7.66
N ARG A 8 -5.14 -15.58 8.83
CA ARG A 8 -4.31 -16.61 9.48
C ARG A 8 -4.49 -17.99 8.87
N ASP A 9 -5.68 -18.27 8.38
CA ASP A 9 -6.08 -19.58 7.90
C ASP A 9 -7.10 -19.49 6.76
N SER A 10 -7.61 -20.64 6.34
CA SER A 10 -8.53 -20.76 5.21
C SER A 10 -9.94 -20.24 5.47
N THR A 11 -10.30 -19.86 6.70
CA THR A 11 -11.63 -19.29 7.01
C THR A 11 -11.82 -17.90 6.40
N LYS A 12 -10.72 -17.23 6.04
CA LYS A 12 -10.69 -15.83 5.61
C LYS A 12 -11.26 -14.86 6.64
N GLU A 13 -11.16 -15.22 7.92
CA GLU A 13 -11.51 -14.32 9.02
C GLU A 13 -10.31 -13.47 9.45
N ILE A 14 -10.59 -12.24 9.89
CA ILE A 14 -9.62 -11.35 10.54
C ILE A 14 -9.80 -11.51 12.05
N TYR A 15 -8.77 -12.02 12.73
CA TYR A 15 -8.82 -12.23 14.17
C TYR A 15 -8.49 -10.95 14.93
N ALA A 16 -9.19 -10.71 16.04
CA ALA A 16 -8.93 -9.56 16.92
C ALA A 16 -7.46 -9.51 17.38
N ASP A 17 -6.87 -10.68 17.68
CA ASP A 17 -5.47 -10.82 18.09
C ASP A 17 -4.46 -10.36 17.02
N ASP A 18 -4.86 -10.20 15.75
CA ASP A 18 -4.01 -9.65 14.69
C ASP A 18 -3.95 -8.13 14.71
N ILE A 19 -4.90 -7.48 15.38
CA ILE A 19 -4.99 -6.04 15.51
C ILE A 19 -4.18 -5.63 16.76
N PRO A 20 -3.09 -4.85 16.61
CA PRO A 20 -2.35 -4.36 17.76
C PRO A 20 -3.21 -3.50 18.66
N GLU A 21 -3.06 -3.69 19.96
CA GLU A 21 -3.60 -2.79 20.97
C GLU A 21 -2.64 -1.61 21.15
N PHE A 22 -3.21 -0.43 21.40
CA PHE A 22 -2.46 0.79 21.63
C PHE A 22 -2.90 1.41 22.96
N SER A 23 -1.95 1.98 23.70
CA SER A 23 -2.30 2.79 24.88
C SER A 23 -3.20 3.95 24.48
N SER A 24 -4.06 4.40 25.39
CA SER A 24 -4.92 5.55 25.20
C SER A 24 -4.10 6.80 24.86
N SER A 25 -4.57 7.58 23.89
CA SER A 25 -3.98 8.86 23.52
C SER A 25 -4.98 9.98 23.80
N GLN A 26 -4.46 11.14 24.24
CA GLN A 26 -5.27 12.36 24.35
C GLN A 26 -5.47 13.03 22.98
N PHE A 27 -4.50 12.89 22.08
CA PHE A 27 -4.47 13.58 20.78
C PHE A 27 -4.96 12.71 19.63
N TRP A 28 -4.85 11.39 19.79
CA TRP A 28 -5.18 10.42 18.77
C TRP A 28 -6.41 9.63 19.21
N GLY A 29 -7.32 9.37 18.27
CA GLY A 29 -8.41 8.42 18.51
C GLY A 29 -7.88 7.00 18.72
N ASN A 30 -8.79 6.03 18.74
CA ASN A 30 -8.40 4.63 18.86
C ASN A 30 -7.56 4.18 17.64
N LEU A 31 -6.25 4.00 17.83
CA LEU A 31 -5.32 3.58 16.80
C LEU A 31 -5.50 2.11 16.39
N SER A 32 -6.01 1.24 17.27
CA SER A 32 -6.39 -0.13 16.90
C SER A 32 -7.48 -0.13 15.84
N ASN A 33 -8.45 0.79 15.93
CA ASN A 33 -9.49 0.92 14.90
C ASN A 33 -8.91 1.34 13.54
N LYS A 34 -7.79 2.09 13.53
CA LYS A 34 -7.08 2.41 12.29
C LYS A 34 -6.44 1.18 11.67
N VAL A 35 -5.84 0.30 12.47
CA VAL A 35 -5.30 -0.97 11.96
C VAL A 35 -6.42 -1.88 11.46
N LEU A 36 -7.53 -2.02 12.20
CA LEU A 36 -8.70 -2.78 11.74
C LEU A 36 -9.22 -2.26 10.40
N PHE A 37 -9.27 -0.93 10.23
CA PHE A 37 -9.69 -0.33 8.97
C PHE A 37 -8.74 -0.67 7.81
N ILE A 38 -7.43 -0.71 8.05
CA ILE A 38 -6.44 -1.18 7.06
C ILE A 38 -6.74 -2.62 6.64
N PHE A 39 -6.99 -3.52 7.60
CA PHE A 39 -7.33 -4.91 7.30
C PHE A 39 -8.61 -5.03 6.46
N ASN A 40 -9.67 -4.30 6.84
CA ASN A 40 -10.93 -4.29 6.08
C ASN A 40 -10.75 -3.76 4.65
N ARG A 41 -9.87 -2.78 4.44
CA ARG A 41 -9.55 -2.30 3.10
C ARG A 41 -8.80 -3.34 2.29
N LEU A 42 -7.81 -4.02 2.89
CA LEU A 42 -7.09 -5.10 2.21
C LEU A 42 -7.99 -6.28 1.86
N ASP A 43 -8.97 -6.59 2.72
CA ASP A 43 -10.01 -7.60 2.48
C ASP A 43 -10.85 -7.25 1.24
N TYR A 44 -11.36 -6.01 1.18
CA TYR A 44 -12.03 -5.48 -0.01
C TYR A 44 -11.16 -5.52 -1.27
N LEU A 45 -9.87 -5.19 -1.14
CA LEU A 45 -8.95 -5.26 -2.27
C LEU A 45 -8.65 -6.70 -2.71
N ASN A 46 -8.72 -7.69 -1.83
CA ASN A 46 -8.61 -9.11 -2.21
C ASN A 46 -9.74 -9.52 -3.17
N ASP A 47 -10.98 -9.11 -2.89
CA ASP A 47 -12.11 -9.34 -3.81
C ASP A 47 -11.88 -8.64 -5.16
N THR A 48 -11.30 -7.43 -5.12
CA THR A 48 -10.95 -6.69 -6.34
C THR A 48 -9.84 -7.40 -7.14
N LEU A 49 -8.83 -7.98 -6.48
CA LEU A 49 -7.77 -8.76 -7.14
C LEU A 49 -8.31 -10.00 -7.83
N ILE A 50 -9.29 -10.68 -7.23
CA ILE A 50 -9.99 -11.81 -7.84
C ILE A 50 -10.70 -11.36 -9.12
N SER A 51 -11.50 -10.28 -9.03
CA SER A 51 -12.19 -9.68 -10.19
C SER A 51 -11.22 -9.34 -11.34
N ILE A 52 -10.08 -8.71 -11.03
CA ILE A 52 -9.06 -8.37 -12.03
C ILE A 52 -8.58 -9.64 -12.74
N CYS A 53 -8.24 -10.69 -12.00
CA CYS A 53 -7.71 -11.94 -12.56
C CYS A 53 -8.75 -12.62 -13.46
N GLU A 54 -9.99 -12.75 -13.00
CA GLU A 54 -11.09 -13.36 -13.76
C GLU A 54 -11.35 -12.59 -15.06
N ASN A 55 -11.42 -11.27 -14.99
CA ASN A 55 -11.68 -10.44 -16.17
C ASN A 55 -10.54 -10.50 -17.18
N VAL A 56 -9.27 -10.54 -16.73
CA VAL A 56 -8.11 -10.72 -17.61
C VAL A 56 -8.12 -12.10 -18.27
N GLU A 57 -8.50 -13.15 -17.53
CA GLU A 57 -8.64 -14.49 -18.08
C GLU A 57 -9.75 -14.56 -19.14
N ILE A 58 -10.93 -14.01 -18.84
CA ILE A 58 -12.06 -13.92 -19.79
C ILE A 58 -11.63 -13.16 -21.05
N TYR A 59 -10.90 -12.05 -20.89
CA TYR A 59 -10.36 -11.29 -22.02
C TYR A 59 -9.44 -12.17 -22.88
N ASN A 60 -8.47 -12.85 -22.26
CA ASN A 60 -7.52 -13.70 -22.96
C ASN A 60 -8.20 -14.86 -23.69
N ILE A 61 -9.20 -15.49 -23.06
CA ILE A 61 -10.01 -16.54 -23.69
C ILE A 61 -10.74 -16.00 -24.91
N ASN A 62 -11.42 -14.85 -24.79
CA ASN A 62 -12.18 -14.25 -25.89
C ASN A 62 -11.27 -13.79 -27.04
N PHE A 63 -10.12 -13.20 -26.70
CA PHE A 63 -9.10 -12.78 -27.66
C PHE A 63 -8.55 -13.98 -28.44
N LYS A 64 -8.22 -15.09 -27.76
CA LYS A 64 -7.75 -16.33 -28.37
C LYS A 64 -8.84 -17.07 -29.16
N LYS A 65 -10.10 -17.03 -28.72
CA LYS A 65 -11.17 -17.83 -29.31
C LYS A 65 -11.70 -17.27 -30.63
N ARG A 66 -12.12 -15.99 -30.75
CA ARG A 66 -12.71 -15.46 -32.02
C ARG A 66 -12.68 -13.91 -32.11
N ASN A 67 -11.83 -13.35 -33.00
CA ASN A 67 -11.93 -12.02 -33.64
C ASN A 67 -12.08 -10.75 -32.77
N GLY A 68 -11.60 -10.71 -31.52
CA GLY A 68 -11.46 -9.44 -30.79
C GLY A 68 -12.76 -8.72 -30.39
N LEU A 69 -13.92 -9.38 -30.50
CA LEU A 69 -15.21 -8.87 -30.03
C LEU A 69 -15.30 -9.00 -28.50
N THR A 70 -14.65 -8.07 -27.80
CA THR A 70 -14.83 -7.85 -26.36
C THR A 70 -15.63 -6.57 -26.17
N SER A 71 -16.58 -6.55 -25.23
CA SER A 71 -17.26 -5.30 -24.91
C SER A 71 -16.24 -4.30 -24.35
N SER A 72 -16.40 -3.01 -24.66
CA SER A 72 -15.52 -1.95 -24.17
C SER A 72 -15.38 -1.99 -22.64
N LYS A 73 -16.46 -2.38 -21.94
CA LYS A 73 -16.49 -2.55 -20.49
C LYS A 73 -15.58 -3.68 -20.00
N VAL A 74 -15.66 -4.87 -20.58
CA VAL A 74 -14.79 -6.02 -20.21
C VAL A 74 -13.32 -5.72 -20.48
N LYS A 75 -13.04 -4.89 -21.48
CA LYS A 75 -11.68 -4.49 -21.83
C LYS A 75 -11.08 -3.50 -20.83
N ILE A 76 -11.84 -2.51 -20.35
CA ILE A 76 -11.33 -1.43 -19.49
C ILE A 76 -11.42 -1.73 -17.98
N SER A 77 -12.35 -2.58 -17.54
CA SER A 77 -12.60 -2.85 -16.10
C SER A 77 -11.33 -3.23 -15.35
N PRO A 78 -10.51 -4.20 -15.82
CA PRO A 78 -9.32 -4.60 -15.09
C PRO A 78 -8.30 -3.48 -14.93
N TYR A 79 -8.20 -2.58 -15.91
CA TYR A 79 -7.30 -1.43 -15.84
C TYR A 79 -7.75 -0.44 -14.76
N ILE A 80 -9.06 -0.14 -14.71
CA ILE A 80 -9.64 0.74 -13.69
C ILE A 80 -9.50 0.12 -12.30
N GLU A 81 -9.79 -1.18 -12.16
CA GLU A 81 -9.65 -1.91 -10.91
C GLU A 81 -8.20 -1.92 -10.43
N ILE A 82 -7.21 -2.09 -11.33
CA ILE A 82 -5.78 -1.94 -11.00
C ILE A 82 -5.48 -0.53 -10.49
N ILE A 83 -5.98 0.54 -11.12
CA ILE A 83 -5.78 1.91 -10.62
C ILE A 83 -6.36 2.08 -9.22
N HIS A 84 -7.54 1.52 -8.95
CA HIS A 84 -8.15 1.56 -7.62
C HIS A 84 -7.28 0.82 -6.60
N VAL A 85 -6.86 -0.42 -6.90
CA VAL A 85 -5.94 -1.19 -6.05
C VAL A 85 -4.68 -0.37 -5.74
N MET A 86 -4.03 0.21 -6.76
CA MET A 86 -2.80 0.98 -6.55
C MET A 86 -3.01 2.27 -5.74
N SER A 87 -4.16 2.92 -5.90
CA SER A 87 -4.51 4.15 -5.17
C SER A 87 -4.81 3.86 -3.70
N ASP A 88 -5.62 2.83 -3.43
CA ASP A 88 -5.93 2.39 -2.06
C ASP A 88 -4.70 1.82 -1.36
N LEU A 89 -3.89 1.02 -2.06
CA LEU A 89 -2.64 0.50 -1.54
C LEU A 89 -1.73 1.62 -1.07
N ARG A 90 -1.66 2.72 -1.83
CA ARG A 90 -0.89 3.89 -1.42
C ARG A 90 -1.43 4.54 -0.15
N MET A 91 -2.73 4.71 -0.03
CA MET A 91 -3.33 5.25 1.19
C MET A 91 -3.06 4.35 2.39
N ILE A 92 -3.16 3.03 2.23
CA ILE A 92 -2.85 2.05 3.27
C ILE A 92 -1.39 2.17 3.71
N VAL A 93 -0.46 2.28 2.76
CA VAL A 93 0.97 2.47 3.04
C VAL A 93 1.22 3.78 3.79
N ASP A 94 0.59 4.88 3.38
CA ASP A 94 0.71 6.17 4.07
C ASP A 94 0.18 6.06 5.52
N GLU A 95 -0.95 5.37 5.74
CA GLU A 95 -1.48 5.11 7.09
C GLU A 95 -0.53 4.25 7.95
N LEU A 96 0.10 3.23 7.37
CA LEU A 96 1.10 2.40 8.05
C LEU A 96 2.35 3.19 8.43
N ILE A 97 2.81 4.07 7.54
CA ILE A 97 3.95 4.97 7.81
C ILE A 97 3.63 5.85 9.02
N VAL A 98 2.45 6.45 9.06
CA VAL A 98 2.01 7.30 10.18
C VAL A 98 1.93 6.51 11.48
N LEU A 99 1.34 5.31 11.45
CA LEU A 99 1.21 4.47 12.65
C LEU A 99 2.59 4.11 13.24
N LEU A 100 3.52 3.66 12.41
CA LEU A 100 4.88 3.33 12.84
C LEU A 100 5.63 4.57 13.38
N TYR A 101 5.51 5.71 12.70
CA TYR A 101 6.11 6.96 13.16
C TYR A 101 5.56 7.40 14.53
N ILE A 102 4.25 7.33 14.73
CA ILE A 102 3.59 7.71 15.99
C ILE A 102 4.08 6.84 17.16
N VAL A 103 4.16 5.51 16.96
CA VAL A 103 4.60 4.62 18.05
C VAL A 103 6.08 4.76 18.35
N GLU A 104 6.93 5.00 17.34
CA GLU A 104 8.36 5.28 17.55
C GLU A 104 8.56 6.57 18.33
N LYS A 105 7.89 7.66 17.92
CA LYS A 105 8.02 8.95 18.62
C LYS A 105 7.54 8.87 20.07
N ARG A 106 6.55 8.02 20.34
CA ARG A 106 6.12 7.77 21.71
C ARG A 106 7.19 7.16 22.60
N GLU A 107 8.02 6.26 22.08
CA GLU A 107 9.13 5.68 22.83
C GLU A 107 10.11 6.76 23.32
N VAL A 108 10.35 7.76 22.48
CA VAL A 108 11.27 8.87 22.78
C VAL A 108 10.63 9.95 23.66
N LEU A 109 9.37 10.30 23.40
CA LEU A 109 8.67 11.39 24.07
C LEU A 109 7.99 10.97 25.39
N GLY A 110 7.79 9.67 25.61
CA GLY A 110 7.02 9.12 26.72
C GLY A 110 5.50 9.18 26.52
N ASP A 111 5.02 9.92 25.52
CA ASP A 111 3.63 9.99 25.08
C ASP A 111 3.57 10.16 23.56
N TYR A 112 2.41 9.94 22.94
CA TYR A 112 2.26 10.10 21.50
C TYR A 112 2.54 11.55 21.06
N PRO A 113 3.17 11.76 19.88
CA PRO A 113 3.44 13.10 19.37
C PRO A 113 2.13 13.85 19.12
N ASN A 114 2.13 15.17 19.33
CA ASN A 114 0.98 16.04 19.00
C ASN A 114 1.04 16.60 17.56
N ILE A 115 2.17 16.46 16.88
CA ILE A 115 2.43 16.94 15.51
C ILE A 115 3.04 15.81 14.69
N LEU A 116 2.56 15.61 13.47
CA LEU A 116 3.13 14.67 12.50
C LEU A 116 4.10 15.40 11.57
N GLU A 117 5.36 14.97 11.55
CA GLU A 117 6.32 15.44 10.54
C GLU A 117 6.31 14.59 9.27
N ILE A 118 5.76 13.38 9.37
CA ILE A 118 5.71 12.38 8.31
C ILE A 118 4.30 11.85 8.24
N GLU A 119 3.55 12.32 7.24
CA GLU A 119 2.15 11.93 7.02
C GLU A 119 1.97 11.05 5.79
N SER A 120 3.01 10.92 4.96
CA SER A 120 2.95 10.19 3.71
C SER A 120 4.30 9.62 3.32
N THR A 121 4.28 8.64 2.42
CA THR A 121 5.49 8.18 1.72
C THR A 121 6.14 9.32 0.93
N GLY A 122 5.40 10.36 0.54
CA GLY A 122 5.97 11.52 -0.14
C GLY A 122 6.91 12.31 0.77
N ASP A 123 6.52 12.53 2.02
CA ASP A 123 7.35 13.17 3.04
C ASP A 123 8.53 12.29 3.43
N LEU A 124 8.30 10.98 3.54
CA LEU A 124 9.33 9.98 3.77
C LEU A 124 10.42 10.02 2.69
N LEU A 125 10.02 9.97 1.41
CA LEU A 125 10.92 10.07 0.27
C LEU A 125 11.67 11.43 0.26
N ARG A 126 11.01 12.52 0.65
CA ARG A 126 11.64 13.85 0.79
C ARG A 126 12.73 13.85 1.86
N LYS A 127 12.46 13.35 3.06
CA LYS A 127 13.44 13.24 4.17
C LYS A 127 14.66 12.41 3.76
N TRP A 128 14.45 11.31 3.02
CA TRP A 128 15.56 10.53 2.47
C TRP A 128 16.41 11.27 1.43
N ASN A 129 15.81 12.09 0.59
CA ASN A 129 16.56 12.92 -0.36
C ASN A 129 17.36 14.03 0.35
N GLU A 130 16.90 14.47 1.52
CA GLU A 130 17.60 15.43 2.39
C GLU A 130 18.66 14.78 3.29
N ASN A 131 18.89 13.46 3.18
CA ASN A 131 19.76 12.67 4.05
C ASN A 131 19.38 12.72 5.55
N LYS A 132 18.10 12.90 5.87
CA LYS A 132 17.57 12.87 7.25
C LYS A 132 16.96 11.51 7.52
N PHE A 133 17.75 10.58 8.05
CA PHE A 133 17.40 9.16 8.14
C PHE A 133 16.93 8.70 9.53
N ASP A 134 17.28 9.43 10.59
CA ASP A 134 17.09 8.94 11.96
C ASP A 134 15.62 8.67 12.28
N ASP A 135 14.72 9.55 11.85
CA ASP A 135 13.27 9.44 12.09
C ASP A 135 12.53 8.46 11.16
N VAL A 136 13.24 7.78 10.25
CA VAL A 136 12.65 7.03 9.12
C VAL A 136 13.36 5.72 8.81
N LYS A 137 14.23 5.27 9.70
CA LYS A 137 15.12 4.14 9.45
C LYS A 137 14.36 2.84 9.20
N PHE A 138 13.21 2.65 9.84
CA PHE A 138 12.37 1.45 9.68
C PHE A 138 11.88 1.21 8.25
N PHE A 139 11.77 2.27 7.45
CA PHE A 139 11.22 2.15 6.10
C PHE A 139 12.26 1.91 5.01
N ILE A 140 13.55 1.92 5.36
CA ILE A 140 14.64 1.99 4.39
C ILE A 140 14.71 0.74 3.51
N ASP A 141 14.42 -0.43 4.08
CA ASP A 141 14.48 -1.72 3.41
C ASP A 141 13.43 -1.84 2.29
N TYR A 142 12.40 -0.98 2.32
CA TYR A 142 11.31 -0.93 1.35
C TYR A 142 11.33 0.32 0.49
N LYS A 143 12.42 1.10 0.51
CA LYS A 143 12.53 2.38 -0.21
C LYS A 143 12.18 2.27 -1.69
N ASP A 144 12.64 1.23 -2.38
CA ASP A 144 12.39 1.07 -3.82
C ASP A 144 10.91 0.73 -4.11
N PHE A 145 10.30 -0.15 -3.30
CA PHE A 145 8.87 -0.43 -3.38
C PHE A 145 8.03 0.84 -3.15
N LEU A 146 8.34 1.58 -2.09
CA LEU A 146 7.67 2.84 -1.73
C LEU A 146 7.80 3.90 -2.81
N LYS A 147 8.98 3.99 -3.44
CA LYS A 147 9.22 4.88 -4.58
C LYS A 147 8.40 4.45 -5.80
N ASN A 148 8.38 3.16 -6.14
CA ASN A 148 7.58 2.64 -7.25
C ASN A 148 6.09 2.95 -7.04
N LEU A 149 5.56 2.66 -5.85
CA LEU A 149 4.17 2.96 -5.49
C LEU A 149 3.84 4.45 -5.63
N SER A 150 4.77 5.31 -5.19
CA SER A 150 4.66 6.77 -5.34
C SER A 150 4.67 7.21 -6.81
N ASP A 151 5.59 6.67 -7.60
CA ASP A 151 5.75 7.01 -9.02
C ASP A 151 4.53 6.56 -9.83
N ILE A 152 3.97 5.37 -9.55
CA ILE A 152 2.74 4.85 -10.17
C ILE A 152 1.55 5.75 -9.83
N ASN A 153 1.34 6.07 -8.55
CA ASN A 153 0.24 6.94 -8.13
C ASN A 153 0.33 8.33 -8.75
N ASN A 154 1.54 8.90 -8.82
CA ASN A 154 1.75 10.19 -9.46
C ASN A 154 1.49 10.12 -10.97
N ALA A 155 1.85 9.01 -11.63
CA ALA A 155 1.54 8.80 -13.04
C ALA A 155 0.03 8.72 -13.26
N TYR A 156 -0.74 7.97 -12.46
CA TYR A 156 -2.20 7.92 -12.59
C TYR A 156 -2.88 9.26 -12.33
N LYS A 157 -2.33 10.10 -11.45
CA LYS A 157 -2.87 11.44 -11.15
C LYS A 157 -2.54 12.49 -12.21
N HIS A 158 -1.38 12.38 -12.87
CA HIS A 158 -0.80 13.49 -13.63
C HIS A 158 -0.37 13.14 -15.07
N SER A 159 -0.45 11.86 -15.46
CA SER A 159 -0.21 11.46 -16.85
C SER A 159 -1.42 11.77 -17.70
N PHE A 160 -1.21 12.54 -18.76
CA PHE A 160 -2.18 12.74 -19.85
C PHE A 160 -1.96 11.74 -21.00
N ILE A 161 -1.16 10.70 -20.76
CA ILE A 161 -0.80 9.69 -21.75
C ILE A 161 -1.75 8.51 -21.61
N ASN A 162 -2.30 8.04 -22.74
CA ASN A 162 -3.23 6.91 -22.83
C ASN A 162 -2.54 5.55 -22.57
N ASP A 163 -2.00 5.37 -21.37
CA ASP A 163 -1.34 4.14 -20.90
C ASP A 163 -2.26 2.91 -20.88
N HIS A 164 -3.57 3.10 -20.74
CA HIS A 164 -4.58 2.04 -20.92
C HIS A 164 -4.47 1.31 -22.29
N ILE A 165 -3.94 1.96 -23.33
CA ILE A 165 -3.72 1.33 -24.64
C ILE A 165 -2.62 0.24 -24.55
N ILE A 166 -1.61 0.45 -23.72
CA ILE A 166 -0.52 -0.51 -23.50
C ILE A 166 -1.09 -1.73 -22.77
N PHE A 167 -1.88 -1.49 -21.73
CA PHE A 167 -2.58 -2.54 -20.99
C PHE A 167 -3.31 -3.48 -21.96
N TYR A 168 -4.12 -2.95 -22.88
CA TYR A 168 -4.89 -3.74 -23.84
C TYR A 168 -4.05 -4.57 -24.84
N ARG A 169 -2.79 -4.22 -25.05
CA ARG A 169 -1.91 -4.93 -25.99
C ARG A 169 -1.13 -6.06 -25.33
N GLN A 170 -1.08 -6.10 -24.00
CA GLN A 170 -0.23 -7.00 -23.22
C GLN A 170 -0.96 -7.51 -21.96
N LEU A 171 -2.01 -8.33 -22.18
CA LEU A 171 -2.91 -8.86 -21.13
C LEU A 171 -2.61 -10.29 -20.69
N GLU A 172 -1.45 -10.85 -21.00
CA GLU A 172 -1.13 -12.24 -20.62
C GLU A 172 -1.31 -12.49 -19.11
N LYS A 173 -1.01 -11.49 -18.28
CA LYS A 173 -1.28 -11.48 -16.84
C LYS A 173 -1.60 -10.07 -16.33
N PRO A 174 -2.32 -9.94 -15.19
CA PRO A 174 -2.55 -8.64 -14.55
C PRO A 174 -1.24 -7.88 -14.32
N THR A 175 -1.12 -6.71 -14.93
CA THR A 175 0.12 -5.92 -14.95
C THR A 175 -0.21 -4.45 -14.77
N VAL A 176 0.51 -3.79 -13.88
CA VAL A 176 0.45 -2.35 -13.64
C VAL A 176 1.29 -1.66 -14.70
N TYR A 177 0.61 -0.91 -15.57
CA TYR A 177 1.25 0.00 -16.49
C TYR A 177 1.04 1.43 -16.03
N ALA A 178 2.11 2.21 -16.04
CA ALA A 178 2.05 3.65 -15.80
C ALA A 178 3.15 4.33 -16.62
N ILE A 179 2.88 5.51 -17.17
CA ILE A 179 3.92 6.28 -17.85
C ILE A 179 4.32 7.45 -16.98
N ARG A 180 5.50 7.36 -16.40
CA ARG A 180 6.05 8.44 -15.57
C ARG A 180 6.52 9.56 -16.47
N ASN A 181 5.94 10.75 -16.27
CA ASN A 181 6.44 11.99 -16.85
C ASN A 181 7.12 12.85 -15.76
N PRO A 182 8.46 12.99 -15.77
CA PRO A 182 9.18 13.73 -14.74
C PRO A 182 9.01 15.25 -14.82
N LYS A 183 8.39 15.80 -15.88
CA LYS A 183 8.11 17.23 -16.03
C LYS A 183 6.67 17.44 -16.52
N LYS A 184 6.10 18.63 -16.34
CA LYS A 184 4.79 19.02 -16.92
C LYS A 184 4.79 19.10 -18.46
N GLU A 185 5.86 18.66 -19.11
CA GLU A 185 6.08 18.69 -20.55
C GLU A 185 6.29 17.26 -21.04
N PHE A 186 5.63 16.88 -22.13
CA PHE A 186 5.84 15.56 -22.73
C PHE A 186 7.22 15.48 -23.38
N ASN A 187 8.08 14.56 -22.93
CA ASN A 187 9.37 14.31 -23.55
C ASN A 187 9.61 12.80 -23.72
N ILE A 188 9.59 12.33 -24.97
CA ILE A 188 9.70 10.90 -25.31
C ILE A 188 10.98 10.24 -24.79
N LEU A 189 12.08 10.98 -24.67
CA LEU A 189 13.36 10.47 -24.18
C LEU A 189 13.42 10.40 -22.65
N LYS A 190 12.51 11.10 -21.95
CA LYS A 190 12.47 11.17 -20.48
C LYS A 190 11.30 10.41 -19.88
N ASN A 191 10.24 10.19 -20.64
CA ASN A 191 9.11 9.39 -20.24
C ASN A 191 9.55 7.95 -20.06
N LYS A 192 9.22 7.37 -18.91
CA LYS A 192 9.55 5.97 -18.60
C LYS A 192 8.27 5.17 -18.46
N LEU A 193 8.18 4.08 -19.20
CA LEU A 193 7.16 3.07 -18.98
C LEU A 193 7.51 2.30 -17.71
N ILE A 194 6.59 2.30 -16.77
CA ILE A 194 6.55 1.38 -15.64
C ILE A 194 5.64 0.24 -16.07
N ALA A 195 6.16 -0.99 -16.04
CA ALA A 195 5.41 -2.21 -16.32
C ALA A 195 5.82 -3.24 -15.25
N ILE A 196 4.96 -3.41 -14.24
CA ILE A 196 5.23 -4.30 -13.10
C ILE A 196 4.06 -5.27 -12.99
N PRO A 197 4.29 -6.59 -13.01
CA PRO A 197 3.25 -7.57 -12.71
C PRO A 197 2.56 -7.23 -11.39
N LEU A 198 1.22 -7.28 -11.37
CA LEU A 198 0.45 -6.96 -10.17
C LEU A 198 0.82 -7.90 -9.00
N GLU A 199 1.14 -9.14 -9.33
CA GLU A 199 1.64 -10.15 -8.39
C GLU A 199 2.90 -9.68 -7.64
N ASP A 200 3.87 -9.08 -8.34
CA ASP A 200 5.13 -8.63 -7.74
C ASP A 200 4.87 -7.49 -6.74
N ILE A 201 3.95 -6.58 -7.06
CA ILE A 201 3.54 -5.49 -6.14
C ILE A 201 2.90 -6.05 -4.87
N VAL A 202 2.03 -7.05 -5.02
CA VAL A 202 1.35 -7.69 -3.88
C VAL A 202 2.35 -8.47 -3.02
N ILE A 203 3.31 -9.16 -3.63
CA ILE A 203 4.38 -9.87 -2.90
C ILE A 203 5.24 -8.89 -2.10
N ASP A 204 5.71 -7.80 -2.72
CA ASP A 204 6.52 -6.79 -2.06
C ASP A 204 5.75 -6.12 -0.91
N PHE A 205 4.46 -5.81 -1.14
CA PHE A 205 3.59 -5.29 -0.10
C PHE A 205 3.40 -6.27 1.05
N ASN A 206 3.09 -7.55 0.78
CA ASN A 206 2.85 -8.54 1.82
C ASN A 206 4.07 -8.74 2.70
N LYS A 207 5.27 -8.74 2.09
CA LYS A 207 6.53 -8.79 2.82
C LYS A 207 6.67 -7.61 3.78
N MET A 208 6.50 -6.39 3.25
CA MET A 208 6.56 -5.15 4.04
C MET A 208 5.51 -5.13 5.15
N PHE A 209 4.26 -5.41 4.81
CA PHE A 209 3.12 -5.35 5.72
C PHE A 209 3.27 -6.34 6.87
N LYS A 210 3.75 -7.56 6.60
CA LYS A 210 4.03 -8.56 7.63
C LYS A 210 5.07 -8.07 8.63
N GLU A 211 6.19 -7.53 8.14
CA GLU A 211 7.26 -7.02 9.01
C GLU A 211 6.80 -5.82 9.84
N TYR A 212 6.11 -4.87 9.22
CA TYR A 212 5.58 -3.70 9.93
C TYR A 212 4.50 -4.07 10.94
N ARG A 213 3.64 -5.05 10.65
CA ARG A 213 2.64 -5.55 11.60
C ARG A 213 3.30 -6.19 12.83
N ILE A 214 4.33 -7.01 12.62
CA ILE A 214 5.10 -7.61 13.71
C ILE A 214 5.76 -6.52 14.56
N LEU A 215 6.40 -5.55 13.92
CA LEU A 215 7.07 -4.45 14.59
C LEU A 215 6.08 -3.60 15.41
N LEU A 216 4.95 -3.22 14.81
CA LEU A 216 3.90 -2.42 15.45
C LEU A 216 3.37 -3.13 16.69
N LYS A 217 3.05 -4.42 16.59
CA LYS A 217 2.59 -5.23 17.72
C LYS A 217 3.63 -5.33 18.84
N LYS A 218 4.90 -5.51 18.48
CA LYS A 218 5.99 -5.58 19.46
C LYS A 218 6.11 -4.27 20.24
N ILE A 219 6.23 -3.14 19.53
CA ILE A 219 6.40 -1.81 20.13
C ILE A 219 5.22 -1.49 21.05
N THR A 220 3.98 -1.73 20.60
CA THR A 220 2.82 -1.35 21.41
C THR A 220 2.66 -2.21 22.66
N ILE A 221 2.99 -3.51 22.62
CA ILE A 221 3.01 -4.38 23.80
C ILE A 221 4.04 -3.87 24.83
N GLU A 222 5.26 -3.58 24.38
CA GLU A 222 6.33 -3.04 25.25
C GLU A 222 5.88 -1.73 25.92
N GLN A 223 5.22 -0.85 25.17
CA GLN A 223 4.70 0.40 25.72
C GLN A 223 3.57 0.20 26.73
N ILE A 224 2.65 -0.75 26.50
CA ILE A 224 1.56 -1.06 27.43
C ILE A 224 2.13 -1.62 28.75
N ILE A 225 3.13 -2.49 28.69
CA ILE A 225 3.81 -3.02 29.87
C ILE A 225 4.46 -1.87 30.66
N ASN A 226 5.20 -1.00 29.97
CA ASN A 226 5.84 0.17 30.59
C ASN A 226 4.83 1.12 31.27
N ASP A 227 3.66 1.34 30.67
CA ASP A 227 2.60 2.15 31.27
C ASP A 227 2.05 1.52 32.54
N PHE A 228 1.88 0.19 32.55
CA PHE A 228 1.37 -0.54 33.70
C PHE A 228 2.37 -0.52 34.85
N GLU A 229 3.65 -0.76 34.58
CA GLU A 229 4.72 -0.70 35.58
C GLU A 229 4.84 0.71 36.20
N LYS A 230 4.79 1.78 35.38
CA LYS A 230 4.81 3.16 35.88
C LYS A 230 3.61 3.49 36.77
N LYS A 231 2.42 2.96 36.48
CA LYS A 231 1.22 3.17 37.31
C LYS A 231 1.30 2.47 38.67
N ASN A 232 2.03 1.36 38.77
CA ASN A 232 2.20 0.62 40.03
C ASN A 232 3.31 1.19 40.94
N LEU A 233 4.07 2.18 40.46
CA LEU A 233 5.11 2.89 41.21
C LEU A 233 4.62 4.20 41.86
N ILE A 234 3.34 4.56 41.65
CA ILE A 234 2.67 5.74 42.20
C ILE A 234 1.67 5.28 43.28
#